data_AF-A0A0V1NBX0-F1
#
_entry.id   AF-A0A0V1NBX0-F1
#
_cell.length_a   1.000
_cell.length_b   1.000
_cell.length_c   1.000
_cell.angle_alpha   90.00
_cell.angle_beta   90.00
_cell.angle_gamma   90.00
#
_symmetry.space_group_name_H-M   'P 1'
#
loop_
_entity.id
_entity.type
_entity.pdbx_description
1 polymer ?
#
loop_
_entity_poly.entity_id
_entity_poly.type
_entity_poly.pdbx_seq_one_letter_code
_entity_poly.pdbx_strand_id
1 'polypeptide(L)'
;LCKKNTCKNGGCCAVLSETHFQCLCARGFKGTLCEEAVSTLEEIALTLSNYYITMVIAICSLVAVAFLYLSGKAVRRHRKRRRARYSKQLKAPKEPKTLSTETNL
;
A
#
# COMPACT_ATOMS: atom_id res chain seq x y z
N LEU A 1 -19.10 29.44 -33.25
CA LEU A 1 -19.38 28.48 -32.15
C LEU A 1 -18.98 29.06 -30.79
N CYS A 2 -17.72 29.49 -30.63
CA CYS A 2 -17.32 30.41 -29.57
C CYS A 2 -17.83 31.83 -29.88
N LYS A 3 -18.76 32.33 -29.07
CA LYS A 3 -19.21 33.74 -29.08
C LYS A 3 -18.72 34.41 -27.80
N LYS A 4 -18.79 35.75 -27.77
CA LYS A 4 -18.51 36.52 -26.56
C LYS A 4 -19.41 36.00 -25.42
N ASN A 5 -18.81 35.63 -24.28
CA ASN A 5 -19.48 35.09 -23.09
C ASN A 5 -20.15 33.70 -23.25
N THR A 6 -19.75 32.89 -24.24
CA THR A 6 -20.15 31.47 -24.32
C THR A 6 -19.66 30.71 -23.09
N CYS A 7 -18.36 30.81 -22.76
CA CYS A 7 -17.82 30.30 -21.50
C CYS A 7 -17.91 31.40 -20.43
N LYS A 8 -18.42 31.04 -19.25
CA LYS A 8 -18.60 31.93 -18.10
C LYS A 8 -17.37 31.95 -17.22
N ASN A 9 -17.35 32.89 -16.27
CA ASN A 9 -16.40 32.90 -15.14
C ASN A 9 -14.91 32.78 -15.53
N GLY A 10 -14.52 33.44 -16.62
CA GLY A 10 -13.14 33.43 -17.10
C GLY A 10 -12.73 32.14 -17.82
N GLY A 11 -13.67 31.26 -18.17
CA GLY A 11 -13.40 30.07 -18.98
C GLY A 11 -12.97 30.42 -20.40
N CYS A 12 -12.03 29.65 -20.96
CA CYS A 12 -11.54 29.80 -22.33
C CYS A 12 -12.34 28.91 -23.29
N CYS A 13 -12.74 29.44 -24.44
CA CYS A 13 -13.49 28.68 -25.44
C CYS A 13 -12.55 28.08 -26.48
N ALA A 14 -12.46 26.74 -26.52
CA ALA A 14 -11.70 26.00 -27.50
C ALA A 14 -12.62 25.41 -28.57
N VAL A 15 -12.40 25.74 -29.85
CA VAL A 15 -13.13 25.15 -30.97
C VAL A 15 -12.45 23.82 -31.33
N LEU A 16 -13.21 22.72 -31.30
CA LEU A 16 -12.72 21.37 -31.60
C LEU A 16 -13.02 20.97 -33.05
N SER A 17 -14.11 21.48 -33.63
CA SER A 17 -14.48 21.31 -35.04
C SER A 17 -15.43 22.43 -35.48
N GLU A 18 -15.87 22.42 -36.75
CA GLU A 18 -16.85 23.39 -37.24
C GLU A 18 -18.16 23.42 -36.44
N THR A 19 -18.52 22.29 -35.82
CA THR A 19 -19.77 22.13 -35.05
C THR A 19 -19.57 21.87 -33.56
N HIS A 20 -18.34 21.66 -33.07
CA HIS A 20 -18.06 21.40 -31.64
C HIS A 20 -17.07 22.40 -31.01
N PHE A 21 -17.38 22.79 -29.78
CA PHE A 21 -16.50 23.57 -28.90
C PHE A 21 -16.51 22.98 -27.49
N GLN A 22 -15.51 23.34 -26.70
CA GLN A 22 -15.42 23.01 -25.29
C GLN A 22 -14.96 24.24 -24.50
N CYS A 23 -15.54 24.44 -23.31
CA CYS A 23 -15.06 25.43 -22.37
C CYS A 23 -13.99 24.83 -21.45
N LEU A 24 -12.83 25.46 -21.38
CA LEU A 24 -11.79 25.19 -20.40
C LEU A 24 -12.03 26.10 -19.20
N CYS A 25 -12.55 25.54 -18.11
CA CYS A 25 -12.94 26.31 -16.94
C CYS A 25 -11.75 26.75 -16.08
N ALA A 26 -11.87 27.97 -15.54
CA ALA A 26 -10.96 28.44 -14.52
C ALA A 26 -11.11 27.63 -13.23
N ARG A 27 -10.08 27.65 -12.39
CA ARG A 27 -10.11 26.98 -11.09
C ARG A 27 -11.29 27.48 -10.26
N GLY A 28 -12.01 26.54 -9.61
CA GLY A 28 -13.20 26.85 -8.83
C GLY A 28 -14.50 26.93 -9.65
N PHE A 29 -14.47 26.63 -10.96
CA PHE A 29 -15.67 26.54 -11.78
C PHE A 29 -15.74 25.23 -12.56
N LYS A 30 -16.95 24.73 -12.76
CA LYS A 30 -17.27 23.52 -13.53
C LYS A 30 -18.57 23.72 -14.32
N GLY A 31 -18.99 22.67 -15.01
CA GLY A 31 -20.14 22.72 -15.92
C GLY A 31 -19.70 22.92 -17.37
N THR A 32 -20.63 22.71 -18.29
CA THR A 32 -20.34 22.72 -19.74
C THR A 32 -19.90 24.10 -20.24
N LEU A 33 -20.36 25.15 -19.60
CA LEU A 33 -20.06 26.54 -19.89
C LEU A 33 -19.36 27.24 -18.72
N CYS A 34 -18.84 26.49 -17.74
CA CYS A 34 -18.20 27.01 -16.53
C CYS A 34 -19.14 27.86 -15.66
N GLU A 35 -20.43 27.52 -15.66
CA GLU A 35 -21.51 28.22 -14.99
C GLU A 35 -21.64 27.86 -13.50
N GLU A 36 -21.13 26.69 -13.09
CA GLU A 36 -21.23 26.20 -11.72
C GLU A 36 -19.96 26.57 -10.94
N ALA A 37 -20.13 27.18 -9.77
CA ALA A 37 -19.03 27.34 -8.83
C ALA A 37 -18.76 25.99 -8.13
N VAL A 38 -17.51 25.56 -8.13
CA VAL A 38 -17.07 24.46 -7.29
C VAL A 38 -17.07 24.97 -5.85
N SER A 39 -17.88 24.35 -5.00
CA SER A 39 -17.88 24.72 -3.59
C SER A 39 -16.52 24.39 -2.99
N THR A 40 -16.02 25.26 -2.12
CA THR A 40 -14.75 25.03 -1.41
C THR A 40 -14.77 23.71 -0.64
N LEU A 41 -15.94 23.29 -0.17
CA LEU A 41 -16.16 22.01 0.49
C LEU A 41 -15.92 20.81 -0.44
N GLU A 42 -16.30 20.90 -1.72
CA GLU A 42 -16.09 19.83 -2.70
C GLU A 42 -14.61 19.65 -3.04
N GLU A 43 -13.85 20.76 -3.19
CA GLU A 43 -12.39 20.69 -3.35
C GLU A 43 -11.72 20.10 -2.10
N ILE A 44 -12.12 20.56 -0.91
CA ILE A 44 -11.57 20.08 0.36
C ILE A 44 -11.87 18.60 0.57
N ALA A 45 -13.08 18.13 0.27
CA ALA A 45 -13.47 16.73 0.44
C ALA A 45 -12.57 15.77 -0.37
N LEU A 46 -12.24 16.12 -1.61
CA LEU A 46 -11.34 15.33 -2.46
C LEU A 46 -9.92 15.28 -1.87
N THR A 47 -9.41 16.41 -1.39
CA THR A 47 -8.06 16.46 -0.77
C THR A 47 -7.98 15.66 0.53
N LEU A 48 -9.01 15.75 1.39
CA LEU A 48 -9.08 14.99 2.65
C LEU A 48 -9.21 13.49 2.38
N SER A 49 -10.03 13.11 1.41
CA SER A 49 -10.17 11.71 0.99
C SER A 49 -8.83 11.14 0.52
N ASN A 50 -8.13 11.85 -0.38
CA ASN A 50 -6.81 11.41 -0.86
C ASN A 50 -5.81 11.27 0.28
N TYR A 51 -5.72 12.27 1.17
CA TYR A 51 -4.85 12.20 2.34
C TYR A 51 -5.18 10.99 3.23
N TYR A 52 -6.46 10.78 3.56
CA TYR A 52 -6.90 9.63 4.35
C TYR A 52 -6.52 8.30 3.70
N ILE A 53 -6.77 8.13 2.40
CA ILE A 53 -6.39 6.90 1.67
C ILE A 53 -4.88 6.69 1.71
N THR A 54 -4.07 7.73 1.48
CA THR A 54 -2.61 7.60 1.54
C THR A 54 -2.11 7.20 2.93
N MET A 55 -2.69 7.77 3.98
CA MET A 55 -2.35 7.44 5.37
C MET A 55 -2.72 6.00 5.71
N VAL A 56 -3.90 5.52 5.29
CA VAL A 56 -4.31 4.12 5.48
C VAL A 56 -3.35 3.17 4.78
N ILE A 57 -3.00 3.41 3.51
CA ILE A 57 -2.06 2.57 2.76
C ILE A 57 -0.68 2.53 3.43
N ALA A 58 -0.18 3.68 3.88
CA ALA A 58 1.09 3.77 4.59
C ALA A 58 1.06 2.95 5.89
N ILE A 59 -0.01 3.09 6.69
CA ILE A 59 -0.19 2.33 7.94
C ILE A 59 -0.25 0.82 7.65
N CYS A 60 -1.04 0.39 6.67
CA CYS A 60 -1.15 -1.02 6.26
C CYS A 60 0.22 -1.58 5.83
N SER A 61 1.00 -0.81 5.08
CA SER A 61 2.33 -1.20 4.62
C SER A 61 3.31 -1.36 5.79
N LEU A 62 3.28 -0.44 6.76
CA LEU A 62 4.10 -0.52 7.97
C LEU A 62 3.75 -1.74 8.83
N VAL A 63 2.46 -2.02 9.00
CA VAL A 63 1.99 -3.20 9.74
C VAL A 63 2.43 -4.49 9.05
N ALA A 64 2.29 -4.57 7.72
CA ALA A 64 2.72 -5.71 6.94
C ALA A 64 4.25 -5.94 7.07
N VAL A 65 5.04 -4.87 6.94
CA VAL A 65 6.51 -4.93 7.11
C VAL A 65 6.88 -5.37 8.53
N ALA A 66 6.22 -4.84 9.55
CA ALA A 66 6.44 -5.26 10.93
C ALA A 66 6.12 -6.75 11.13
N PHE A 67 5.01 -7.23 10.57
CA PHE A 67 4.63 -8.64 10.65
C PHE A 67 5.65 -9.55 9.93
N LEU A 68 6.07 -9.20 8.72
CA LEU A 68 7.11 -9.92 7.97
C LEU A 68 8.45 -9.92 8.71
N TYR A 69 8.80 -8.82 9.35
CA TYR A 69 10.01 -8.71 10.14
C TYR A 69 9.96 -9.59 11.41
N LEU A 70 8.84 -9.57 12.14
CA LEU A 70 8.65 -10.36 13.36
C LEU A 70 8.61 -11.86 13.05
N SER A 71 7.86 -12.27 12.04
CA SER A 71 7.83 -13.66 11.56
C SER A 71 9.22 -14.10 11.08
N GLY A 72 9.93 -13.29 10.31
CA GLY A 72 11.31 -13.55 9.90
C GLY A 72 12.28 -13.66 11.09
N LYS A 73 12.12 -12.83 12.13
CA LYS A 73 12.90 -12.96 13.38
C LYS A 73 12.54 -14.23 14.15
N ALA A 74 11.27 -14.60 14.24
CA ALA A 74 10.82 -15.82 14.89
C ALA A 74 11.37 -17.05 14.18
N VAL A 75 11.30 -17.10 12.84
CA VAL A 75 11.88 -18.17 12.02
C VAL A 75 13.40 -18.24 12.20
N ARG A 76 14.12 -17.11 12.19
CA ARG A 76 15.57 -17.08 12.43
C ARG A 76 15.94 -17.59 13.82
N ARG A 77 15.21 -17.16 14.86
CA ARG A 77 15.39 -17.65 16.23
C ARG A 77 15.14 -19.15 16.33
N HIS A 78 14.07 -19.64 15.70
CA HIS A 78 13.73 -21.06 15.68
C HIS A 78 14.79 -21.90 14.94
N ARG A 79 15.25 -21.44 13.76
CA ARG A 79 16.34 -22.08 13.02
C ARG A 79 17.63 -22.13 13.85
N LYS A 80 18.01 -21.04 14.54
CA LYS A 80 19.18 -21.01 15.43
C LYS A 80 19.06 -21.99 16.59
N ARG A 81 17.89 -22.05 17.26
CA ARG A 81 17.60 -23.03 18.32
C ARG A 81 17.70 -24.47 17.82
N ARG A 82 17.14 -24.78 16.64
CA ARG A 82 17.24 -26.12 16.02
C ARG A 82 18.70 -26.50 15.71
N ARG A 83 19.49 -25.60 15.11
CA ARG A 83 20.93 -25.82 14.85
C ARG A 83 21.73 -26.06 16.13
N ALA A 84 21.47 -25.31 17.19
CA ALA A 84 22.13 -25.52 18.48
C ALA A 84 21.79 -26.89 19.10
N ARG A 85 20.53 -27.34 19.01
CA ARG A 85 20.14 -28.70 19.44
C ARG A 85 20.86 -29.78 18.63
N TYR A 86 20.93 -29.65 17.30
CA TYR A 86 21.65 -30.58 16.44
C TYR A 86 23.15 -30.63 16.76
N SER A 87 23.79 -29.46 16.96
CA SER A 87 25.21 -29.39 17.35
C SER A 87 25.50 -30.01 18.72
N LYS A 88 24.56 -29.93 19.68
CA LYS A 88 24.68 -30.61 20.97
C LYS A 88 24.59 -32.13 20.83
N GLN A 89 23.66 -32.63 20.02
CA GLN A 89 23.53 -34.07 19.71
C GLN A 89 24.79 -34.64 19.06
N LEU A 90 25.41 -33.90 18.13
CA LEU A 90 26.63 -34.35 17.44
C LEU A 90 27.87 -34.41 18.36
N LYS A 91 27.89 -33.62 19.45
CA LYS A 91 28.96 -33.58 20.45
C LYS A 91 28.71 -34.49 21.65
N ALA A 92 27.55 -35.16 21.73
CA ALA A 92 27.30 -36.13 22.77
C ALA A 92 28.24 -37.34 22.56
N PRO A 93 28.95 -37.83 23.60
CA PRO A 93 29.71 -39.07 23.53
C PRO A 93 28.78 -40.19 23.04
N LYS A 94 29.20 -40.97 22.04
CA LYS A 94 28.50 -42.21 21.69
C LYS A 94 28.66 -43.15 22.88
N GLU A 95 27.62 -43.32 23.70
CA GLU A 95 27.60 -44.41 24.66
C GLU A 95 27.76 -45.73 23.90
N PRO A 96 28.72 -46.59 24.27
CA PRO A 96 28.84 -47.91 23.68
C PRO A 96 27.54 -48.67 23.97
N LYS A 97 26.91 -49.22 22.93
CA LYS A 97 25.82 -50.18 23.10
C LYS A 97 26.40 -51.36 23.88
N THR A 98 26.13 -51.43 25.18
CA THR A 98 26.41 -52.62 25.98
C THR A 98 25.52 -53.73 25.44
N LEU A 99 26.12 -54.62 24.66
CA LEU A 99 25.58 -55.92 24.30
C LEU A 99 25.36 -56.66 25.63
N SER A 100 24.11 -56.70 26.09
CA SER A 100 23.70 -57.58 27.18
C SER A 100 23.77 -59.01 26.66
N THR A 101 24.93 -59.64 26.82
CA THR A 101 25.07 -61.09 26.72
C THR A 101 24.34 -61.68 27.92
N GLU A 102 23.06 -62.04 27.75
CA GLU A 102 22.40 -62.97 28.68
C GLU A 102 23.19 -64.29 28.64
N THR A 103 23.90 -64.54 29.74
CA THR A 103 24.50 -65.84 30.03
C THR A 103 23.45 -66.60 30.84
N ASN A 104 22.69 -67.47 30.18
CA ASN A 104 21.89 -68.49 30.84
C ASN A 104 22.70 -69.79 30.81
N LEU A 105 23.28 -70.15 31.96
CA LEU A 105 23.68 -71.52 32.30
C LEU A 105 23.13 -71.84 33.69
#